data_AF-A0A8H3L5S6-F1
#
_entry.id   AF-A0A8H3L5S6-F1
#
_cell.length_a   1.000
_cell.length_b   1.000
_cell.length_c   1.000
_cell.angle_alpha   90.00
_cell.angle_beta   90.00
_cell.angle_gamma   90.00
#
_symmetry.space_group_name_H-M   'P 1'
#
loop_
_entity.id
_entity.type
_entity.pdbx_description
1 polymer ?
#
loop_
_entity_poly.entity_id
_entity_poly.type
_entity_poly.pdbx_seq_one_letter_code
_entity_poly.pdbx_strand_id
1 'polypeptide(L)'
;MTLSLNKRYEIIFLHEHPEGPKWGYGKIASYIKCSKPTVAYWVQQYRQDKDLTDKQRPGRPRTTTKVQDNRIVKMAKKKHDITSTEIQQKLEKKDVTVSSRTIRRRLVESGVK
;
A
#
# COMPACT_ATOMS: atom_id res chain seq x y z
N MET A 1 -12.99 -5.02 13.48
CA MET A 1 -12.56 -4.17 14.62
C MET A 1 -11.06 -4.02 14.57
N THR A 2 -10.55 -2.80 14.47
CA THR A 2 -9.12 -2.52 14.56
C THR A 2 -8.72 -2.48 16.03
N LEU A 3 -7.73 -3.28 16.43
CA LEU A 3 -7.19 -3.24 17.79
C LEU A 3 -6.46 -1.89 17.97
N SER A 4 -6.69 -1.17 19.07
CA SER A 4 -5.99 0.08 19.33
C SER A 4 -4.48 -0.15 19.50
N LEU A 5 -3.67 0.85 19.17
CA LEU A 5 -2.21 0.74 19.23
C LEU A 5 -1.71 0.35 20.64
N ASN A 6 -2.31 0.92 21.69
CA ASN A 6 -1.99 0.60 23.08
C ASN A 6 -2.19 -0.89 23.39
N LYS A 7 -3.29 -1.48 22.93
CA LYS A 7 -3.56 -2.90 23.10
C LYS A 7 -2.59 -3.78 22.32
N ARG A 8 -2.06 -3.32 21.19
CA ARG A 8 -1.00 -4.04 20.43
C ARG A 8 0.30 -4.07 21.23
N TYR A 9 0.71 -2.93 21.79
CA TYR A 9 1.88 -2.87 22.66
C TYR A 9 1.70 -3.74 23.91
N GLU A 10 0.51 -3.74 24.50
CA GLU A 10 0.16 -4.61 25.62
C GLU A 10 0.29 -6.11 25.26
N ILE A 11 -0.14 -6.53 24.07
CA ILE A 11 0.09 -7.90 23.57
C ILE A 11 1.59 -8.24 23.61
N ILE A 12 2.44 -7.35 23.07
CA ILE A 12 3.89 -7.57 23.00
C ILE A 12 4.51 -7.58 24.38
N PHE A 13 4.10 -6.68 25.27
CA PHE A 13 4.53 -6.68 26.66
C PHE A 13 4.22 -8.00 27.36
N LEU A 14 3.01 -8.54 27.16
CA LEU A 14 2.58 -9.78 27.81
C LEU A 14 3.26 -11.04 27.26
N HIS A 15 3.71 -11.05 26.00
CA HIS A 15 4.28 -12.24 25.36
C HIS A 15 5.81 -12.22 25.18
N GLU A 16 6.35 -11.12 24.66
CA GLU A 16 7.74 -11.03 24.16
C GLU A 16 8.68 -10.24 25.08
N HIS A 17 8.15 -9.29 25.86
CA HIS A 17 9.01 -8.38 26.62
C HIS A 17 9.78 -9.11 27.74
N PRO A 18 11.07 -8.80 27.97
CA PRO A 18 11.88 -9.46 29.00
C PRO A 18 11.30 -9.35 30.42
N GLU A 19 10.78 -8.17 30.75
CA GLU A 19 10.09 -7.89 32.04
C GLU A 19 8.61 -8.33 32.03
N GLY A 20 8.16 -8.86 30.90
CA GLY A 20 6.79 -9.33 30.72
C GLY A 20 6.58 -10.72 31.33
N PRO A 21 5.33 -11.08 31.64
CA PRO A 21 5.00 -12.35 32.28
C PRO A 21 5.02 -13.57 31.34
N LYS A 22 5.40 -13.41 30.06
CA LYS A 22 5.52 -14.46 29.03
C LYS A 22 4.28 -15.37 28.91
N TRP A 23 3.11 -14.75 28.82
CA TRP A 23 1.84 -15.47 28.73
C TRP A 23 1.65 -16.16 27.37
N GLY A 24 0.94 -17.29 27.36
CA GLY A 24 0.51 -17.95 26.13
C GLY A 24 -0.61 -17.18 25.41
N TYR A 25 -0.71 -17.36 24.09
CA TYR A 25 -1.66 -16.61 23.25
C TYR A 25 -3.12 -16.67 23.70
N GLY A 26 -3.58 -17.82 24.23
CA GLY A 26 -4.96 -17.97 24.71
C GLY A 26 -5.26 -17.06 25.91
N LYS A 27 -4.34 -17.00 26.88
CA LYS A 27 -4.48 -16.15 28.07
C LYS A 27 -4.50 -14.66 27.70
N ILE A 28 -3.64 -14.25 26.78
CA ILE A 28 -3.57 -12.87 26.28
C ILE A 28 -4.86 -12.51 25.54
N ALA A 29 -5.37 -13.42 24.69
CA ALA A 29 -6.61 -13.21 23.94
C ALA A 29 -7.80 -12.97 24.88
N SER A 30 -7.95 -13.78 25.93
CA SER A 30 -8.97 -13.61 26.97
C SER A 30 -8.81 -12.29 27.73
N TYR A 31 -7.58 -11.92 28.09
CA TYR A 31 -7.29 -10.70 28.84
C TYR A 31 -7.60 -9.42 28.04
N ILE A 32 -7.12 -9.33 26.80
CA ILE A 32 -7.28 -8.15 25.93
C ILE A 32 -8.67 -8.09 25.27
N LYS A 33 -9.44 -9.18 25.37
CA LYS A 33 -10.74 -9.40 24.73
C LYS A 33 -10.62 -9.35 23.20
N CYS A 34 -9.70 -10.14 22.66
CA CYS A 34 -9.49 -10.31 21.22
C CYS A 34 -9.37 -11.79 20.85
N SER A 35 -9.28 -12.10 19.55
CA SER A 35 -9.13 -13.49 19.11
C SER A 35 -7.67 -13.95 19.19
N LYS A 36 -7.43 -15.24 19.48
CA LYS A 36 -6.09 -15.84 19.48
C LYS A 36 -5.30 -15.58 18.18
N PRO A 37 -5.89 -15.65 16.97
CA PRO A 37 -5.20 -15.27 15.73
C PRO A 37 -4.75 -13.81 15.69
N THR A 38 -5.51 -12.89 16.30
CA THR A 38 -5.14 -11.47 16.39
C THR A 38 -3.87 -11.30 17.22
N VAL A 39 -3.76 -12.01 18.34
CA VAL A 39 -2.54 -12.01 19.18
C VAL A 39 -1.34 -12.52 18.39
N ALA A 40 -1.49 -13.68 17.74
CA ALA A 40 -0.42 -14.28 16.95
C ALA A 40 0.04 -13.37 15.80
N TYR A 41 -0.90 -12.73 15.10
CA TYR A 41 -0.62 -11.77 14.03
C TYR A 41 0.26 -10.62 14.53
N TRP A 42 -0.11 -9.97 15.64
CA TRP A 42 0.66 -8.84 16.15
C TRP A 42 2.04 -9.23 16.68
N VAL A 43 2.16 -10.39 17.34
CA VAL A 43 3.46 -10.93 17.75
C VAL A 43 4.36 -11.19 16.54
N GLN A 44 3.82 -11.80 15.48
CA GLN A 44 4.57 -12.04 14.24
C GLN A 44 4.98 -10.73 13.57
N GLN A 45 4.07 -9.76 13.47
CA GLN A 45 4.34 -8.44 12.90
C GLN A 45 5.47 -7.74 13.66
N TYR A 46 5.44 -7.79 15.00
CA TYR A 46 6.48 -7.21 15.85
C TYR A 46 7.84 -7.89 15.66
N ARG A 47 7.87 -9.21 15.45
CA ARG A 47 9.12 -9.93 15.15
C ARG A 47 9.72 -9.52 13.80
N GLN A 48 8.87 -9.19 12.82
CA GLN A 48 9.32 -8.82 11.47
C GLN A 48 9.79 -7.36 11.40
N ASP A 49 8.95 -6.41 11.81
CA ASP A 49 9.18 -4.99 11.54
C ASP A 49 9.49 -4.17 12.81
N LYS A 50 9.29 -4.75 14.00
CA LYS A 50 9.28 -4.05 15.31
C LYS A 50 8.30 -2.86 15.39
N ASP A 51 7.45 -2.72 14.39
CA ASP A 51 6.44 -1.68 14.26
C ASP A 51 5.04 -2.28 14.35
N LEU A 52 4.20 -1.66 15.18
CA LEU A 52 2.81 -2.05 15.43
C LEU A 52 1.82 -1.02 14.89
N THR A 53 2.31 0.02 14.21
CA THR A 53 1.44 1.00 13.56
C THR A 53 0.77 0.42 12.33
N ASP A 54 -0.37 1.01 11.95
CA ASP A 54 -1.09 0.58 10.77
C ASP A 54 -0.30 0.97 9.52
N LYS A 55 0.12 -0.03 8.74
CA LYS A 55 0.72 0.21 7.43
C LYS A 55 -0.32 0.80 6.48
N GLN A 56 0.08 1.80 5.70
CA GLN A 56 -0.73 2.24 4.58
C GLN A 56 -0.97 1.05 3.64
N ARG A 57 -2.25 0.80 3.34
CA ARG A 57 -2.60 -0.22 2.35
C ARG A 57 -2.01 0.20 1.00
N PRO A 58 -1.40 -0.72 0.23
CA PRO A 58 -0.72 -0.39 -1.03
C PRO A 58 -1.66 0.12 -2.14
N GLY A 59 -2.96 0.22 -1.87
CA GLY A 59 -3.98 0.63 -2.83
C GLY A 59 -4.16 -0.40 -3.94
N ARG A 60 -4.91 -0.01 -4.98
CA ARG A 60 -5.04 -0.83 -6.18
C ARG A 60 -3.75 -0.73 -7.00
N PRO A 61 -3.13 -1.86 -7.42
CA PRO A 61 -1.97 -1.83 -8.29
C PRO A 61 -2.23 -1.03 -9.56
N ARG A 62 -1.20 -0.33 -10.02
CA ARG A 62 -1.24 0.45 -11.27
C ARG A 62 -1.23 -0.49 -12.47
N THR A 63 -2.05 -0.18 -13.47
CA THR A 63 -2.01 -0.87 -14.78
C THR A 63 -0.77 -0.49 -15.59
N THR A 64 -0.24 0.71 -15.38
CA THR A 64 0.92 1.22 -16.13
C THR A 64 2.21 1.08 -15.34
N THR A 65 3.30 0.86 -16.07
CA THR A 65 4.65 0.85 -15.52
C THR A 65 5.25 2.26 -15.49
N LYS A 66 6.29 2.47 -14.67
CA LYS A 66 7.00 3.76 -14.59
C LYS A 66 7.57 4.20 -15.95
N VAL A 67 7.99 3.24 -16.78
CA VAL A 67 8.50 3.50 -18.13
C VAL A 67 7.39 4.01 -19.06
N GLN A 68 6.19 3.42 -18.98
CA GLN A 68 5.03 3.88 -19.74
C GLN A 68 4.59 5.29 -19.30
N ASP A 69 4.53 5.54 -17.99
CA ASP A 69 4.19 6.84 -17.42
C ASP A 69 5.16 7.93 -17.93
N ASN A 70 6.47 7.66 -17.90
CA ASN A 70 7.49 8.57 -18.42
C ASN A 70 7.33 8.83 -19.93
N ARG A 71 6.96 7.80 -20.71
CA ARG A 71 6.73 7.94 -22.15
C ARG A 71 5.51 8.83 -22.43
N ILE A 72 4.43 8.67 -21.66
CA ILE A 72 3.23 9.52 -21.73
C ILE A 72 3.60 10.99 -21.47
N VAL A 73 4.31 11.26 -20.38
CA VAL A 73 4.74 12.62 -19.99
C VAL A 73 5.67 13.23 -21.04
N LYS A 74 6.61 12.45 -21.59
CA LYS A 74 7.53 12.91 -22.64
C LYS A 74 6.81 13.30 -23.93
N MET A 75 5.76 12.55 -24.30
CA MET A 75 4.93 12.89 -25.47
C MET A 75 4.17 14.20 -25.27
N ALA A 76 3.60 14.42 -24.09
CA ALA A 76 2.90 15.67 -23.75
C ALA A 76 3.85 16.88 -23.69
N LYS A 77 5.04 16.71 -23.10
CA LYS A 77 6.05 17.80 -23.07
C LYS A 77 6.60 18.17 -24.45
N LYS A 78 6.60 17.23 -25.41
CA LYS A 78 7.07 17.51 -26.79
C LYS A 78 6.06 18.31 -27.61
N LYS A 79 4.76 18.15 -27.33
CA LYS A 79 3.67 18.86 -28.00
C LYS A 79 2.64 19.26 -26.95
N HIS A 80 2.65 20.52 -26.53
CA HIS A 80 1.79 21.01 -25.45
C HIS A 80 0.29 20.77 -25.70
N ASP A 81 -0.16 20.77 -26.96
CA ASP A 81 -1.58 20.61 -27.33
C ASP A 81 -1.99 19.16 -27.64
N ILE A 82 -1.16 18.16 -27.31
CA ILE A 82 -1.49 16.76 -27.62
C ILE A 82 -2.58 16.24 -26.68
N THR A 83 -3.63 15.65 -27.27
CA THR A 83 -4.73 15.09 -26.49
C THR A 83 -4.39 13.68 -25.96
N SER A 84 -5.07 13.27 -24.90
CA SER A 84 -4.93 11.91 -24.35
C SER A 84 -5.28 10.81 -25.37
N THR A 85 -6.19 11.11 -26.32
CA THR A 85 -6.60 10.18 -27.38
C THR A 85 -5.50 10.02 -28.43
N GLU A 86 -4.81 11.10 -28.79
CA GLU A 86 -3.67 11.03 -29.70
C GLU A 86 -2.48 10.31 -29.08
N ILE A 87 -2.25 10.50 -27.77
CA ILE A 87 -1.23 9.73 -27.03
C ILE A 87 -1.60 8.24 -27.04
N GLN A 88 -2.88 7.90 -26.82
CA GLN A 88 -3.35 6.52 -26.88
C GLN A 88 -3.06 5.90 -28.25
N GLN A 89 -3.46 6.54 -29.35
CA GLN A 89 -3.21 6.06 -30.70
C GLN A 89 -1.72 5.85 -30.99
N LYS A 90 -0.84 6.72 -30.46
CA LYS A 90 0.62 6.58 -30.59
C LYS A 90 1.21 5.44 -29.75
N LEU A 91 0.59 5.12 -28.62
CA LEU A 91 0.97 3.99 -27.78
C LEU A 91 0.49 2.66 -28.36
N GLU A 92 -0.73 2.63 -28.91
CA GLU A 92 -1.29 1.47 -29.59
C GLU A 92 -0.45 1.08 -30.82
N LYS A 93 0.06 2.06 -31.58
CA LYS A 93 1.04 1.82 -32.67
C LYS A 93 2.36 1.18 -32.21
N LYS A 94 2.60 1.09 -30.91
CA LYS A 94 3.79 0.50 -30.29
C LYS A 94 3.42 -0.69 -29.38
N ASP A 95 2.26 -1.29 -29.62
CA ASP A 95 1.71 -2.45 -28.88
C ASP A 95 1.52 -2.19 -27.38
N VAL A 96 1.27 -0.93 -26.99
CA VAL A 96 0.97 -0.55 -25.61
C VAL A 96 -0.48 -0.12 -25.49
N THR A 97 -1.33 -1.01 -25.01
CA THR A 97 -2.76 -0.76 -24.82
C THR A 97 -3.02 -0.09 -23.47
N VAL A 98 -3.23 1.23 -23.47
CA VAL A 98 -3.55 2.02 -22.28
C VAL A 98 -4.72 2.94 -22.61
N SER A 99 -5.78 2.92 -21.79
CA SER A 99 -6.95 3.76 -22.04
C SER A 99 -6.63 5.26 -21.95
N SER A 100 -7.29 6.07 -22.78
CA SER A 100 -7.21 7.54 -22.72
C SER A 100 -7.43 8.10 -21.31
N ARG A 101 -8.38 7.54 -20.55
CA ARG A 101 -8.62 7.92 -19.15
C ARG A 101 -7.41 7.66 -18.25
N THR A 102 -6.71 6.54 -18.44
CA THR A 102 -5.49 6.23 -17.69
C THR A 102 -4.38 7.21 -18.04
N ILE A 103 -4.21 7.51 -19.33
CA ILE A 103 -3.24 8.49 -19.82
C ILE A 103 -3.50 9.87 -19.20
N ARG A 104 -4.74 10.36 -19.25
CA ARG A 104 -5.13 11.63 -18.64
C ARG A 104 -4.80 11.65 -17.15
N ARG A 105 -5.10 10.58 -16.42
CA ARG A 105 -4.74 10.46 -15.00
C ARG A 105 -3.23 10.61 -14.78
N ARG A 106 -2.39 10.00 -15.64
CA ARG A 106 -0.92 10.14 -15.56
C ARG A 106 -0.43 11.54 -15.83
N LEU A 107 -1.03 12.23 -16.79
CA LEU A 107 -0.69 13.62 -17.09
C LEU A 107 -1.01 14.52 -15.89
N VAL A 108 -2.20 14.39 -15.32
CA VAL A 108 -2.62 15.15 -14.12
C VAL A 108 -1.72 14.84 -12.91
N GLU A 109 -1.43 13.57 -12.63
CA GLU A 109 -0.50 13.16 -11.57
C GLU A 109 0.91 13.75 -11.75
N SER A 110 1.31 14.03 -13.00
CA SER A 110 2.63 14.58 -13.35
C SER A 110 2.64 16.10 -13.50
N GLY A 111 1.50 16.78 -13.26
CA GLY A 111 1.36 18.23 -13.40
C GLY A 111 1.32 18.75 -14.84
N VAL A 112 1.18 17.88 -15.83
CA VAL A 112 1.03 18.26 -17.24
C VAL A 112 -0.47 18.25 -17.57
N LYS A 113 -1.04 19.39 -17.97
CA LYS A 113 -2.45 19.51 -18.34
C LYS A 113 -2.61 19.46 -19.85
#